data_AF-A0A2V9FDJ4-F1
#
_entry.id   AF-A0A2V9FDJ4-F1
#
_cell.length_a   1.000
_cell.length_b   1.000
_cell.length_c   1.000
_cell.angle_alpha   90.00
_cell.angle_beta   90.00
_cell.angle_gamma   90.00
#
_symmetry.space_group_name_H-M   'P 1'
#
loop_
_entity.id
_entity.type
_entity.pdbx_description
1 polymer ?
#
loop_
_entity_poly.entity_id
_entity_poly.type
_entity_poly.pdbx_seq_one_letter_code
_entity_poly.pdbx_strand_id
1 'polypeptide(L)'
;FTAALNPNLYKVLYLHWTPGSTLDLLRQLALELDLEPAHYRGDLVRQISQAIVRLNQTKKQHPILICDEAQLLCHPALEQLPLLLNFDMDSSRYLTLLL
;
A
#
# COMPACT_ATOMS: atom_id res chain seq x y z
N PHE A 1 8.50 -10.58 -12.99
CA PHE A 1 7.20 -9.91 -13.17
C PHE A 1 7.36 -8.38 -13.23
N THR A 2 8.02 -7.76 -12.24
CA THR A 2 8.18 -6.30 -12.14
C THR A 2 9.00 -5.64 -13.27
N ALA A 3 10.01 -6.33 -13.82
CA ALA A 3 10.85 -5.81 -14.90
C ALA A 3 10.12 -5.58 -16.25
N ALA A 4 8.93 -6.15 -16.43
CA ALA A 4 8.12 -5.98 -17.65
C ALA A 4 7.03 -4.89 -17.52
N LEU A 5 6.84 -4.33 -16.32
CA LEU A 5 5.87 -3.27 -16.08
C LEU A 5 6.46 -1.91 -16.46
N ASN A 6 5.67 -1.09 -17.17
CA ASN A 6 6.08 0.26 -17.53
C ASN A 6 6.12 1.14 -16.26
N PRO A 7 7.31 1.62 -15.83
CA PRO A 7 7.45 2.40 -14.60
C PRO A 7 6.73 3.76 -14.67
N ASN A 8 6.38 4.24 -15.86
CA ASN A 8 5.60 5.46 -16.02
C ASN A 8 4.10 5.25 -15.78
N LEU A 9 3.62 4.01 -15.88
CA LEU A 9 2.21 3.64 -15.70
C LEU A 9 1.95 2.93 -14.36
N TYR A 10 2.98 2.32 -13.76
CA TYR A 10 2.84 1.54 -12.54
C TYR A 10 3.93 1.89 -11.53
N LYS A 11 3.53 2.13 -10.28
CA LYS A 11 4.44 2.20 -9.13
C LYS A 11 4.32 0.88 -8.39
N VAL A 12 5.37 0.07 -8.44
CA VAL A 12 5.41 -1.17 -7.66
C VAL A 12 5.83 -0.82 -6.23
N LEU A 13 5.01 -1.22 -5.27
CA LEU A 13 5.27 -1.12 -3.83
C LEU A 13 5.53 -2.54 -3.35
N TYR A 14 6.73 -2.81 -2.87
CA TYR A 14 7.11 -4.14 -2.41
C TYR A 14 7.15 -4.13 -0.88
N LEU A 15 6.37 -5.01 -0.26
CA LEU A 15 6.38 -5.23 1.17
C LEU A 15 6.92 -6.62 1.47
N HIS A 16 7.93 -6.68 2.33
CA HIS A 16 8.41 -7.92 2.91
C HIS A 16 7.74 -8.12 4.27
N TRP A 17 6.93 -9.17 4.43
CA TRP A 17 6.24 -9.39 5.69
C TRP A 17 7.21 -9.86 6.79
N THR A 18 7.50 -8.96 7.71
CA THR A 18 8.15 -9.29 8.99
C THR A 18 7.10 -9.53 10.08
N PRO A 19 7.24 -10.55 10.95
CA PRO A 19 6.37 -10.75 12.10
C PRO A 19 6.49 -9.55 13.06
N GLY A 20 5.57 -8.60 12.90
CA GLY A 20 5.57 -7.31 13.58
C GLY A 20 4.15 -6.74 13.71
N SER A 21 4.03 -5.52 14.23
CA SER A 21 2.72 -4.89 14.40
C SER A 21 2.15 -4.38 13.08
N THR A 22 0.82 -4.30 12.94
CA THR A 22 0.16 -3.66 11.78
C THR A 22 0.66 -2.23 11.53
N LEU A 23 1.11 -1.55 12.59
CA LEU A 23 1.63 -0.19 12.49
C LEU A 23 2.99 -0.17 11.78
N ASP A 24 3.84 -1.17 12.02
CA ASP A 24 5.13 -1.30 11.32
C ASP A 24 4.94 -1.55 9.83
N LEU A 25 3.92 -2.35 9.44
CA LEU A 25 3.54 -2.49 8.03
C LEU A 25 3.13 -1.15 7.43
N LEU A 26 2.30 -0.36 8.12
CA LEU A 26 1.86 0.93 7.61
C LEU A 26 3.05 1.89 7.46
N ARG A 27 4.04 1.83 8.37
CA ARG A 27 5.26 2.63 8.25
C ARG A 27 6.09 2.21 7.05
N GLN A 28 6.28 0.91 6.84
CA GLN A 28 6.97 0.39 5.66
C GLN A 28 6.28 0.84 4.36
N LEU A 29 4.94 0.75 4.30
CA LEU A 29 4.19 1.20 3.14
C LEU A 29 4.33 2.71 2.89
N ALA A 30 4.35 3.53 3.94
CA ALA A 30 4.61 4.96 3.80
C ALA A 30 6.03 5.24 3.26
N LEU A 31 7.03 4.50 3.73
CA LEU A 31 8.40 4.61 3.22
C LEU A 31 8.51 4.23 1.73
N GLU A 32 7.84 3.16 1.30
CA GLU A 32 7.77 2.75 -0.13
C GLU A 32 7.06 3.77 -1.03
N LEU A 33 6.17 4.57 -0.43
CA LEU A 33 5.49 5.69 -1.06
C LEU A 33 6.31 7.00 -1.03
N ASP A 34 7.57 6.93 -0.60
CA ASP A 34 8.47 8.08 -0.43
C ASP A 34 7.92 9.12 0.58
N LEU A 35 7.21 8.66 1.62
CA LEU A 35 6.65 9.49 2.69
C LEU A 35 7.40 9.31 4.01
N GLU A 36 7.46 10.38 4.80
CA GLU A 36 7.83 10.28 6.22
C GLU A 36 6.62 9.81 7.04
N PRO A 37 6.69 8.65 7.72
CA PRO A 37 5.53 8.06 8.37
C PRO A 37 5.07 8.90 9.56
N ALA A 38 3.77 9.23 9.58
CA ALA A 38 3.15 9.87 10.73
C ALA A 38 3.22 9.00 12.00
N HIS A 39 3.26 9.68 13.16
CA HIS A 39 3.42 9.02 14.45
C HIS A 39 2.16 8.25 14.89
N TYR A 40 0.98 8.80 14.59
CA TYR A 40 -0.31 8.20 14.94
C TYR A 40 -0.85 7.34 13.80
N ARG A 41 -1.43 6.18 14.14
CA ARG A 41 -2.01 5.24 13.16
C ARG A 41 -3.04 5.90 12.24
N GLY A 42 -3.93 6.73 12.78
CA GLY A 42 -4.97 7.39 11.98
C GLY A 42 -4.39 8.35 10.94
N ASP A 43 -3.39 9.14 11.32
CA ASP A 43 -2.70 10.05 10.40
C ASP A 43 -1.90 9.30 9.34
N LEU A 44 -1.25 8.20 9.72
CA LEU A 44 -0.47 7.36 8.81
C LEU A 44 -1.36 6.72 7.73
N VAL A 45 -2.52 6.19 8.12
CA VAL A 45 -3.51 5.64 7.16
C VAL A 45 -3.99 6.72 6.20
N ARG A 46 -4.31 7.92 6.71
CA ARG A 46 -4.73 9.04 5.87
C ARG A 46 -3.63 9.49 4.91
N GLN A 47 -2.38 9.51 5.36
CA GLN A 47 -1.23 9.91 4.56
C GLN A 47 -0.99 8.94 3.39
N ILE A 48 -1.01 7.63 3.67
CA ILE A 48 -0.89 6.56 2.67
C ILE A 48 -2.04 6.67 1.65
N SER A 49 -3.26 6.84 2.15
CA SER A 49 -4.46 6.99 1.32
C SER A 49 -4.32 8.15 0.32
N GLN A 50 -3.95 9.32 0.82
CA GLN A 50 -3.73 10.50 -0.02
C GLN A 50 -2.61 10.31 -1.05
N ALA A 51 -1.52 9.62 -0.68
CA ALA A 51 -0.43 9.35 -1.62
C ALA A 51 -0.86 8.40 -2.76
N ILE A 52 -1.62 7.35 -2.44
CA ILE A 52 -2.16 6.42 -3.44
C ILE A 52 -3.14 7.13 -4.39
N VAL A 53 -4.00 7.99 -3.86
CA VAL A 53 -4.91 8.81 -4.68
C VAL A 53 -4.11 9.75 -5.59
N ARG A 54 -3.08 10.44 -5.08
CA ARG A 54 -2.20 11.32 -5.88
C ARG A 54 -1.44 10.56 -6.97
N LEU A 55 -1.01 9.33 -6.70
CA LEU A 55 -0.36 8.47 -7.70
C LEU A 55 -1.29 8.20 -8.89
N ASN A 56 -2.53 7.80 -8.62
CA ASN A 56 -3.51 7.53 -9.66
C ASN A 56 -3.99 8.80 -10.38
N GLN A 57 -4.33 9.86 -9.65
CA GLN A 57 -4.96 11.06 -10.23
C GLN A 57 -3.94 12.01 -10.87
N THR A 58 -2.81 12.28 -10.20
CA THR A 58 -1.83 13.27 -10.67
C THR A 58 -0.78 12.64 -11.55
N LYS A 59 -0.17 11.53 -11.10
CA LYS A 59 0.91 10.88 -11.85
C LYS A 59 0.43 9.90 -12.91
N LYS A 60 -0.88 9.57 -12.93
CA LYS A 60 -1.47 8.50 -13.76
C LYS A 60 -0.72 7.17 -13.62
N GLN A 61 -0.15 6.94 -12.44
CA GLN A 61 0.57 5.75 -12.07
C GLN A 61 -0.32 4.90 -11.17
N HIS A 62 -0.62 3.69 -11.60
CA HIS A 62 -1.38 2.75 -10.81
C HIS A 62 -0.45 2.03 -9.81
N PRO A 63 -0.67 2.16 -8.50
CA PRO A 63 0.13 1.47 -7.52
C PRO A 63 -0.23 -0.02 -7.46
N ILE A 64 0.80 -0.86 -7.52
CA ILE A 64 0.70 -2.31 -7.37
C ILE A 64 1.41 -2.68 -6.08
N LEU A 65 0.67 -3.23 -5.12
CA LEU A 65 1.24 -3.72 -3.87
C LEU A 65 1.57 -5.20 -4.02
N ILE A 66 2.85 -5.54 -3.88
CA ILE A 66 3.34 -6.92 -3.87
C ILE A 66 3.74 -7.24 -2.44
N CYS A 67 3.09 -8.24 -1.86
CA CYS A 67 3.42 -8.73 -0.53
C CYS A 67 4.19 -10.04 -0.65
N ASP A 68 5.47 -10.02 -0.29
CA ASP A 68 6.28 -11.23 -0.17
C ASP A 68 6.11 -11.86 1.22
N GLU A 69 6.31 -13.16 1.31
CA GLU A 69 6.05 -13.96 2.51
C GLU A 69 4.59 -13.84 3.02
N ALA A 70 3.63 -13.67 2.10
CA ALA A 70 2.21 -13.57 2.46
C ALA A 70 1.68 -14.80 3.22
N GLN A 71 2.33 -15.96 3.10
CA GLN A 71 2.06 -17.15 3.92
C GLN A 71 2.29 -16.93 5.43
N LEU A 72 3.15 -15.97 5.79
CA LEU A 72 3.42 -15.57 7.17
C LEU A 72 2.40 -14.52 7.69
N LEU A 73 1.54 -13.99 6.80
CA LEU A 73 0.42 -13.16 7.22
C LEU A 73 -0.59 -14.06 7.95
N CYS A 74 -0.65 -13.94 9.26
CA CYS A 74 -1.80 -14.45 10.01
C CYS A 74 -3.08 -13.81 9.42
N HIS A 75 -4.09 -14.63 9.11
CA HIS A 75 -5.40 -14.25 8.55
C HIS A 75 -5.97 -12.89 9.02
N PRO A 76 -5.93 -12.52 10.32
CA PRO A 76 -6.44 -11.21 10.77
C PRO A 76 -5.68 -9.99 10.24
N ALA A 77 -4.39 -10.09 9.90
CA ALA A 77 -3.63 -8.97 9.34
C ALA A 77 -4.02 -8.71 7.87
N LEU A 78 -4.28 -9.77 7.11
CA LEU A 78 -4.77 -9.71 5.73
C LEU A 78 -6.14 -9.04 5.64
N GLU A 79 -7.05 -9.35 6.57
CA GLU A 79 -8.39 -8.72 6.60
C GLU A 79 -8.33 -7.22 6.89
N GLN A 80 -7.31 -6.75 7.61
CA GLN A 80 -7.15 -5.33 7.87
C GLN A 80 -6.57 -4.57 6.69
N LEU A 81 -5.83 -5.19 5.77
CA LEU A 81 -5.24 -4.48 4.62
C LEU A 81 -6.31 -3.82 3.72
N PRO A 82 -7.35 -4.53 3.24
CA PRO A 82 -8.44 -3.91 2.47
C PRO A 82 -9.22 -2.87 3.27
N LEU A 83 -9.40 -3.05 4.58
CA LEU A 83 -10.09 -2.08 5.45
C LEU A 83 -9.25 -0.81 5.67
N LEU A 84 -7.93 -0.94 5.79
CA LEU A 84 -6.98 0.18 5.90
C LEU A 84 -6.82 0.93 4.58
N LEU A 85 -7.00 0.21 3.46
CA LEU A 85 -6.95 0.73 2.10
C LEU A 85 -8.36 0.93 1.52
N ASN A 86 -9.40 0.96 2.35
CA ASN A 86 -10.75 1.29 1.91
C ASN A 86 -10.80 2.81 1.73
N PHE A 87 -10.30 3.26 0.57
CA PHE A 87 -10.32 4.66 0.18
C PHE A 87 -11.77 5.11 0.14
N ASP A 88 -12.13 6.05 1.01
CA ASP A 88 -13.51 6.52 1.12
C ASP A 88 -14.07 6.95 -0.25
N MET A 89 -15.18 6.27 -0.58
CA MET A 89 -16.36 6.76 -1.28
C MET A 89 -16.43 6.90 -2.81
N ASP A 90 -15.36 6.62 -3.57
CA ASP A 90 -15.51 6.42 -5.02
C ASP A 90 -15.04 5.02 -5.42
N SER A 91 -15.90 4.31 -6.15
CA SER A 91 -15.79 2.94 -6.64
C SER A 91 -14.68 2.74 -7.68
N SER A 92 -13.55 3.41 -7.50
CA SER A 92 -12.38 3.37 -8.36
C SER A 92 -11.34 2.42 -7.78
N ARG A 93 -10.92 1.46 -8.60
CA ARG A 93 -9.89 0.48 -8.27
C ARG A 93 -8.52 1.18 -8.18
N TYR A 94 -8.20 1.76 -7.03
CA TYR A 94 -6.99 2.55 -6.85
C TYR A 94 -5.74 1.73 -6.53
N LEU A 95 -5.88 0.46 -6.15
CA LEU A 95 -4.76 -0.40 -5.77
C LEU A 95 -5.01 -1.83 -6.23
N THR A 96 -4.00 -2.43 -6.85
CA THR A 96 -3.98 -3.87 -7.15
C THR A 96 -3.05 -4.56 -6.16
N LEU A 97 -3.58 -5.56 -5.44
CA LEU A 97 -2.82 -6.42 -4.54
C LEU A 97 -2.43 -7.71 -5.26
N LEU A 98 -1.14 -8.06 -5.22
CA LEU A 98 -0.62 -9.36 -5.66
C LEU A 98 -0.02 -10.07 -4.43
N LEU A 99 -0.48 -11.29 -4.20
CA LEU A 99 -0.05 -12.22 -3.15
C LEU A 99 0.72 -13.38 -3.77
#